data_AF-Q4RIY0-F1
#
_entry.id   AF-Q4RIY0-F1
#
_cell.length_a   1.000
_cell.length_b   1.000
_cell.length_c   1.000
_cell.angle_alpha   90.00
_cell.angle_beta   90.00
_cell.angle_gamma   90.00
#
_symmetry.space_group_name_H-M   'P 1'
#
loop_
_entity.id
_entity.type
_entity.pdbx_description
1 polymer ?
#
loop_
_entity_poly.entity_id
_entity_poly.type
_entity_poly.pdbx_seq_one_letter_code
_entity_poly.pdbx_strand_id
1 'polypeptide(L)'
;MRREDCVYTSCYCEENVWKLCEFARGQKTPPLEELLVVFISNASRMVPLWRQRSGYGDQPVVWDYHVILLQVGLDSDPQVYDLDSDLSFPCSMELYASQALRSDRSLRPAYHRRFRVIPADSFLLNFASDRSHMRNADGSWKMPPPPYPPIHTAAAQTQRLPSGFLRRHQHRGPAAARPRHGALPAPAWRPAQPNPLRFLLITISRQQRRSDDVPVLQPRQPGWKRLGRQAAAQADRLPSGQQELPGPLVPFTPFQR
;
A
#
# COMPACT_ATOMS: atom_id res chain seq x y z
N MET A 1 2.81 11.15 11.56
CA MET A 1 3.86 10.72 10.60
C MET A 1 3.71 11.56 9.33
N ARG A 2 4.73 12.35 8.94
CA ARG A 2 4.71 13.11 7.68
C ARG A 2 5.43 12.33 6.58
N ARG A 3 5.09 12.58 5.32
CA ARG A 3 5.57 11.79 4.17
C ARG A 3 7.09 11.91 4.01
N GLU A 4 7.61 13.11 4.20
CA GLU A 4 9.03 13.47 4.06
C GLU A 4 9.94 12.82 5.12
N ASP A 5 9.38 12.44 6.27
CA ASP A 5 10.12 11.78 7.34
C ASP A 5 10.19 10.25 7.13
N CYS A 6 9.51 9.72 6.10
CA CYS A 6 9.37 8.29 5.89
C CYS A 6 10.48 7.73 5.01
N VAL A 7 11.05 6.59 5.42
CA VAL A 7 11.93 5.80 4.56
C VAL A 7 11.11 5.28 3.37
N TYR A 8 11.59 5.58 2.17
CA TYR A 8 10.91 5.21 0.93
C TYR A 8 11.90 4.70 -0.12
N THR A 9 11.51 3.63 -0.80
CA THR A 9 12.15 3.14 -2.01
C THR A 9 11.05 2.69 -2.97
N SER A 10 11.02 3.26 -4.18
CA SER A 10 10.00 2.92 -5.18
C SER A 10 10.01 1.43 -5.49
N CYS A 11 8.82 0.83 -5.60
CA CYS A 11 8.62 -0.61 -5.88
C CYS A 11 9.07 -1.58 -4.77
N TYR A 12 9.29 -1.08 -3.56
CA TYR A 12 9.49 -1.87 -2.33
C TYR A 12 8.45 -1.48 -1.27
N CYS A 13 7.18 -1.33 -1.67
CA CYS A 13 6.11 -0.85 -0.78
C CYS A 13 5.92 -1.72 0.46
N GLU A 14 6.23 -3.01 0.38
CA GLU A 14 6.29 -3.91 1.54
C GLU A 14 7.32 -3.48 2.59
N GLU A 15 8.51 -3.03 2.18
CA GLU A 15 9.57 -2.60 3.09
C GLU A 15 9.32 -1.17 3.57
N ASN A 16 8.76 -0.32 2.71
CA ASN A 16 8.33 1.03 3.08
C ASN A 16 7.28 0.99 4.20
N VAL A 17 6.25 0.12 4.07
CA VAL A 17 5.24 -0.06 5.12
C VAL A 17 5.82 -0.73 6.36
N TRP A 18 6.77 -1.65 6.23
CA TRP A 18 7.48 -2.22 7.38
C TRP A 18 8.22 -1.12 8.17
N LYS A 19 8.91 -0.22 7.46
CA LYS A 19 9.61 0.93 8.06
C LYS A 19 8.65 1.93 8.69
N LEU A 20 7.47 2.15 8.11
CA LEU A 20 6.40 2.94 8.76
C LEU A 20 5.95 2.32 10.07
N CYS A 21 5.75 0.99 10.11
CA CYS A 21 5.40 0.29 11.36
C CYS A 21 6.52 0.39 12.40
N GLU A 22 7.78 0.24 11.97
CA GLU A 22 8.95 0.38 12.84
C GLU A 22 9.04 1.80 13.43
N PHE A 23 8.82 2.81 12.60
CA PHE A 23 8.80 4.21 13.02
C PHE A 23 7.68 4.47 14.04
N ALA A 24 6.45 4.03 13.74
CA ALA A 24 5.30 4.19 14.65
C ALA A 24 5.54 3.52 16.00
N ARG A 25 6.14 2.31 16.01
CA ARG A 25 6.55 1.62 17.24
C ARG A 25 7.51 2.46 18.08
N GLY A 26 8.48 3.11 17.44
CA GLY A 26 9.45 3.98 18.12
C GLY A 26 8.82 5.24 18.70
N GLN A 27 7.86 5.85 17.99
CA GLN A 27 7.14 7.05 18.43
C GLN A 27 6.01 6.76 19.43
N LYS A 28 5.61 5.48 19.60
CA LYS A 28 4.45 5.03 20.37
C LYS A 28 3.12 5.69 19.98
N THR A 29 3.09 6.37 18.83
CA THR A 29 1.94 7.11 18.31
C THR A 29 1.90 7.01 16.78
N PRO A 30 0.82 6.45 16.20
CA PRO A 30 -0.26 5.74 16.89
C PRO A 30 0.20 4.41 17.51
N PRO A 31 -0.57 3.83 18.45
CA PRO A 31 -0.33 2.49 18.98
C PRO A 31 -0.31 1.45 17.84
N LEU A 32 0.54 0.43 17.95
CA LEU A 32 0.65 -0.61 16.91
C LEU A 32 -0.64 -1.41 16.75
N GLU A 33 -1.45 -1.50 17.80
CA GLU A 33 -2.74 -2.20 17.83
C GLU A 33 -3.78 -1.52 16.93
N GLU A 34 -3.61 -0.23 16.66
CA GLU A 34 -4.43 0.53 15.71
C GLU A 34 -3.93 0.37 14.27
N LEU A 35 -2.77 -0.23 14.05
CA LEU A 35 -2.11 -0.30 12.76
C LEU A 35 -2.30 -1.66 12.07
N LEU A 36 -2.73 -1.59 10.83
CA LEU A 36 -3.00 -2.73 9.96
C LEU A 36 -2.24 -2.58 8.65
N VAL A 37 -1.42 -3.57 8.31
CA VAL A 37 -0.74 -3.68 7.04
C VAL A 37 -1.66 -4.37 6.05
N VAL A 38 -1.91 -3.75 4.90
CA VAL A 38 -2.84 -4.25 3.89
C VAL A 38 -2.10 -4.53 2.60
N PHE A 39 -1.98 -5.81 2.26
CA PHE A 39 -1.55 -6.25 0.95
C PHE A 39 -2.74 -6.27 -0.01
N ILE A 40 -2.57 -5.62 -1.18
CA ILE A 40 -3.56 -5.53 -2.24
C ILE A 40 -3.02 -6.29 -3.45
N SER A 41 -3.69 -7.37 -3.86
CA SER A 41 -3.30 -8.16 -5.04
C SER A 41 -4.49 -8.98 -5.53
N ASN A 42 -4.28 -9.85 -6.50
CA ASN A 42 -5.25 -10.85 -6.95
C ASN A 42 -4.55 -12.05 -7.59
N ALA A 43 -5.32 -13.04 -8.04
CA ALA A 43 -4.77 -14.26 -8.64
C ALA A 43 -3.94 -13.97 -9.91
N SER A 44 -4.32 -12.94 -10.66
CA SER A 44 -3.65 -12.54 -11.89
C SER A 44 -2.45 -11.62 -11.65
N ARG A 45 -2.22 -11.15 -10.42
CA ARG A 45 -1.24 -10.12 -10.08
C ARG A 45 -1.37 -8.89 -10.99
N MET A 46 -2.61 -8.42 -11.11
CA MET A 46 -2.97 -7.25 -11.89
C MET A 46 -4.06 -6.50 -11.15
N VAL A 47 -3.66 -5.61 -10.24
CA VAL A 47 -4.60 -4.78 -9.47
C VAL A 47 -4.42 -3.31 -9.86
N PRO A 48 -5.45 -2.66 -10.44
CA PRO A 48 -5.39 -1.24 -10.76
C PRO A 48 -5.58 -0.41 -9.49
N LEU A 49 -4.73 0.60 -9.32
CA LEU A 49 -4.86 1.66 -8.32
C LEU A 49 -4.74 3.02 -9.00
N TRP A 50 -5.73 3.88 -8.78
CA TRP A 50 -5.72 5.28 -9.21
C TRP A 50 -4.97 6.14 -8.21
N ARG A 51 -4.72 7.40 -8.57
CA ARG A 51 -4.12 8.38 -7.65
C ARG A 51 -2.76 7.91 -7.14
N GLN A 52 -1.91 7.47 -8.05
CA GLN A 52 -0.57 6.96 -7.80
C GLN A 52 0.44 7.92 -8.44
N ARG A 53 1.53 8.21 -7.73
CA ARG A 53 2.58 9.16 -8.16
C ARG A 53 3.25 8.79 -9.48
N SER A 54 3.31 7.49 -9.80
CA SER A 54 3.82 6.97 -11.07
C SER A 54 2.77 6.88 -12.17
N GLY A 55 1.52 7.24 -11.86
CA GLY A 55 0.40 7.31 -12.79
C GLY A 55 0.46 8.55 -13.68
N TYR A 56 -0.43 8.58 -14.68
CA TYR A 56 -0.56 9.73 -15.59
C TYR A 56 -2.04 10.06 -15.80
N GLY A 57 -2.41 11.31 -15.53
CA GLY A 57 -3.81 11.74 -15.59
C GLY A 57 -4.72 10.90 -14.69
N ASP A 58 -5.89 10.51 -15.19
CA ASP A 58 -6.86 9.68 -14.47
C ASP A 58 -6.68 8.16 -14.73
N GLN A 59 -5.52 7.73 -15.25
CA GLN A 59 -5.25 6.32 -15.52
C GLN A 59 -4.72 5.61 -14.27
N PRO A 60 -5.13 4.35 -14.02
CA PRO A 60 -4.59 3.57 -12.91
C PRO A 60 -3.17 3.08 -13.23
N VAL A 61 -2.39 2.86 -12.17
CA VAL A 61 -1.20 2.02 -12.21
C VAL A 61 -1.64 0.58 -11.91
N VAL A 62 -1.24 -0.37 -12.75
CA VAL A 62 -1.57 -1.80 -12.58
C VAL A 62 -0.42 -2.51 -11.88
N TRP A 63 -0.62 -2.81 -10.59
CA TRP A 63 0.37 -3.45 -9.73
C TRP A 63 0.27 -4.98 -9.73
N ASP A 64 1.39 -5.66 -9.49
CA ASP A 64 1.39 -7.09 -9.17
C ASP A 64 0.87 -7.34 -7.75
N TYR A 65 1.33 -6.54 -6.80
CA TYR A 65 0.69 -6.25 -5.53
C TYR A 65 1.08 -4.83 -5.10
N HIS A 66 0.31 -4.26 -4.19
CA HIS A 66 0.66 -3.04 -3.47
C HIS A 66 0.50 -3.25 -1.96
N VAL A 67 1.20 -2.47 -1.15
CA VAL A 67 1.10 -2.52 0.31
C VAL A 67 0.88 -1.12 0.84
N ILE A 68 -0.16 -0.98 1.66
CA ILE A 68 -0.49 0.26 2.38
C ILE A 68 -0.56 -0.03 3.88
N LEU A 69 -0.38 1.02 4.68
CA LEU A 69 -0.66 0.98 6.11
C LEU A 69 -2.00 1.67 6.37
N LEU A 70 -2.80 1.08 7.23
CA LEU A 70 -4.08 1.61 7.66
C LEU A 70 -4.05 1.79 9.17
N GLN A 71 -4.44 2.97 9.65
CA GLN A 71 -4.71 3.22 11.06
C GLN A 71 -6.22 3.19 11.31
N VAL A 72 -6.63 2.46 12.33
CA VAL A 72 -8.03 2.36 12.80
C VAL A 72 -8.04 2.58 14.30
N GLY A 73 -8.23 3.83 14.72
CA GLY A 73 -8.46 4.18 16.12
C GLY A 73 -9.90 3.89 16.54
N LEU A 74 -10.14 3.77 17.85
CA LEU A 74 -11.49 3.56 18.39
C LEU A 74 -12.38 4.81 18.23
N ASP A 75 -11.78 5.99 18.33
CA ASP A 75 -12.47 7.28 18.35
C ASP A 75 -12.07 8.20 17.18
N SER A 76 -11.45 7.64 16.12
CA SER A 76 -10.97 8.42 14.98
C SER A 76 -11.33 7.78 13.65
N ASP A 77 -11.52 8.64 12.63
CA ASP A 77 -11.78 8.17 11.27
C ASP A 77 -10.55 7.42 10.73
N PRO A 78 -10.75 6.24 10.10
CA PRO A 78 -9.64 5.46 9.59
C PRO A 78 -8.79 6.22 8.57
N GLN A 79 -7.47 6.10 8.71
CA GLN A 79 -6.48 6.79 7.88
C GLN A 79 -5.63 5.80 7.10
N VAL A 80 -5.37 6.10 5.83
CA VAL A 80 -4.51 5.34 4.92
C VAL A 80 -3.18 6.07 4.74
N TYR A 81 -2.10 5.32 4.87
CA TYR A 81 -0.73 5.74 4.59
C TYR A 81 -0.25 4.95 3.37
N ASP A 82 -0.27 5.63 2.22
CA ASP A 82 0.24 5.12 0.95
C ASP A 82 1.34 6.05 0.43
N LEU A 83 2.58 5.58 0.51
CA LEU A 83 3.75 6.36 0.10
C LEU A 83 3.81 6.56 -1.43
N ASP A 84 3.12 5.72 -2.19
CA ASP A 84 3.03 5.80 -3.65
C ASP A 84 1.79 6.58 -4.13
N SER A 85 0.89 7.01 -3.23
CA SER A 85 -0.30 7.79 -3.60
C SER A 85 0.01 9.28 -3.84
N ASP A 86 -0.68 9.89 -4.80
CA ASP A 86 -0.69 11.35 -5.02
C ASP A 86 -1.72 12.10 -4.15
N LEU A 87 -2.55 11.37 -3.39
CA LEU A 87 -3.43 11.93 -2.37
C LEU A 87 -2.63 12.44 -1.16
N SER A 88 -3.34 13.10 -0.24
CA SER A 88 -2.77 13.54 1.04
C SER A 88 -2.13 12.38 1.81
N PHE A 89 -1.21 12.71 2.71
CA PHE A 89 -0.56 11.72 3.57
C PHE A 89 -0.54 12.17 5.02
N PRO A 90 -1.26 11.48 5.93
CA PRO A 90 -2.23 10.42 5.64
C PRO A 90 -3.43 10.89 4.79
N CYS A 91 -4.17 9.93 4.24
CA CYS A 91 -5.42 10.13 3.51
C CYS A 91 -6.57 9.51 4.28
N SER A 92 -7.75 10.13 4.32
CA SER A 92 -8.91 9.48 4.92
C SER A 92 -9.28 8.21 4.14
N MET A 93 -9.73 7.17 4.84
CA MET A 93 -10.13 5.92 4.20
C MET A 93 -11.26 6.13 3.19
N GLU A 94 -12.19 7.05 3.44
CA GLU A 94 -13.26 7.39 2.49
C GLU A 94 -12.72 7.99 1.19
N LEU A 95 -11.78 8.93 1.29
CA LEU A 95 -11.16 9.57 0.13
C LEU A 95 -10.31 8.56 -0.66
N TYR A 96 -9.51 7.74 0.04
CA TYR A 96 -8.71 6.70 -0.60
C TYR A 96 -9.60 5.65 -1.29
N ALA A 97 -10.68 5.23 -0.63
CA ALA A 97 -11.62 4.25 -1.17
C ALA A 97 -12.38 4.76 -2.41
N SER A 98 -12.77 6.04 -2.42
CA SER A 98 -13.49 6.65 -3.54
C SER A 98 -12.57 6.97 -4.72
N GLN A 99 -11.36 7.47 -4.47
CA GLN A 99 -10.51 7.99 -5.55
C GLN A 99 -9.42 7.03 -6.02
N ALA A 100 -8.73 6.35 -5.10
CA ALA A 100 -7.60 5.48 -5.42
C ALA A 100 -8.03 4.03 -5.68
N LEU A 101 -8.91 3.51 -4.83
CA LEU A 101 -9.45 2.16 -4.98
C LEU A 101 -10.56 2.12 -6.04
N ARG A 102 -11.56 3.01 -5.96
CA ARG A 102 -12.79 2.97 -6.77
C ARG A 102 -13.56 1.63 -6.64
N SER A 103 -14.70 1.52 -7.29
CA SER A 103 -15.50 0.28 -7.29
C SER A 103 -14.91 -0.79 -8.20
N ASP A 104 -14.94 -2.05 -7.77
CA ASP A 104 -14.60 -3.20 -8.63
C ASP A 104 -15.69 -3.51 -9.68
N ARG A 105 -16.90 -2.96 -9.53
CA ARG A 105 -18.04 -3.23 -10.44
C ARG A 105 -17.75 -2.82 -11.88
N SER A 106 -17.01 -1.73 -12.08
CA SER A 106 -16.62 -1.25 -13.41
C SER A 106 -15.38 -1.97 -13.97
N LEU A 107 -14.77 -2.89 -13.21
CA LEU A 107 -13.58 -3.63 -13.61
C LEU A 107 -13.93 -5.05 -14.08
N ARG A 108 -13.15 -5.56 -15.03
CA ARG A 108 -13.23 -6.99 -15.39
C ARG A 108 -12.85 -7.84 -14.16
N PRO A 109 -13.48 -9.01 -13.95
CA PRO A 109 -13.21 -9.87 -12.80
C PRO A 109 -11.73 -10.23 -12.57
N ALA A 110 -10.94 -10.32 -13.64
CA ALA A 110 -9.49 -10.57 -13.56
C ALA A 110 -8.70 -9.45 -12.84
N TYR A 111 -9.26 -8.24 -12.74
CA TYR A 111 -8.67 -7.08 -12.07
C TYR A 111 -9.24 -6.83 -10.67
N HIS A 112 -10.25 -7.59 -10.23
CA HIS A 112 -10.86 -7.40 -8.91
C HIS A 112 -9.81 -7.54 -7.82
N ARG A 113 -9.73 -6.53 -6.96
CA ARG A 113 -8.72 -6.49 -5.91
C ARG A 113 -9.12 -7.40 -4.77
N ARG A 114 -8.11 -8.02 -4.15
CA ARG A 114 -8.23 -8.76 -2.89
C ARG A 114 -7.28 -8.15 -1.88
N PHE A 115 -7.70 -8.18 -0.64
CA PHE A 115 -7.00 -7.56 0.47
C PHE A 115 -6.60 -8.64 1.48
N ARG A 116 -5.33 -8.68 1.86
CA ARG A 116 -4.86 -9.40 3.04
C ARG A 116 -4.46 -8.38 4.07
N VAL A 117 -5.13 -8.44 5.22
CA VAL A 117 -4.94 -7.52 6.34
C VAL A 117 -4.15 -8.23 7.43
N ILE A 118 -3.12 -7.57 7.95
CA ILE A 118 -2.17 -8.14 8.91
C ILE A 118 -1.95 -7.11 10.01
N PRO A 119 -2.11 -7.46 11.30
CA PRO A 119 -1.71 -6.60 12.41
C PRO A 119 -0.25 -6.15 12.30
N ALA A 120 0.05 -4.88 12.60
CA ALA A 120 1.40 -4.32 12.42
C ALA A 120 2.46 -4.99 13.32
N ASP A 121 2.10 -5.37 14.54
CA ASP A 121 2.94 -6.16 15.45
C ASP A 121 3.32 -7.52 14.85
N SER A 122 2.34 -8.23 14.28
CA SER A 122 2.53 -9.49 13.57
C SER A 122 3.40 -9.31 12.33
N PHE A 123 3.21 -8.20 11.59
CA PHE A 123 4.04 -7.89 10.43
C PHE A 123 5.50 -7.62 10.83
N LEU A 124 5.73 -6.80 11.86
CA LEU A 124 7.07 -6.52 12.38
C LEU A 124 7.78 -7.77 12.92
N LEU A 125 7.03 -8.73 13.47
CA LEU A 125 7.60 -9.96 14.03
C LEU A 125 7.91 -11.03 12.97
N ASN A 126 7.10 -11.13 11.92
CA ASN A 126 7.11 -12.27 11.00
C ASN A 126 7.58 -11.95 9.57
N PHE A 127 7.58 -10.67 9.17
CA PHE A 127 7.94 -10.30 7.80
C PHE A 127 9.41 -10.54 7.52
N ALA A 128 9.70 -11.11 6.35
CA ALA A 128 11.05 -11.17 5.82
C ALA A 128 11.04 -11.09 4.28
N SER A 129 12.04 -10.40 3.74
CA SER A 129 12.28 -10.25 2.31
C SER A 129 13.78 -10.31 2.07
N ASP A 130 14.22 -11.27 1.25
CA ASP A 130 15.59 -11.32 0.71
C ASP A 130 15.72 -10.52 -0.60
N ARG A 131 14.63 -9.85 -1.02
CA ARG A 131 14.50 -9.08 -2.26
C ARG A 131 14.74 -9.89 -3.54
N SER A 132 14.82 -11.21 -3.48
CA SER A 132 15.10 -12.07 -4.65
C SER A 132 14.08 -11.89 -5.78
N HIS A 133 12.81 -11.63 -5.44
CA HIS A 133 11.75 -11.35 -6.42
C HIS A 133 11.98 -10.07 -7.24
N MET A 134 12.83 -9.17 -6.75
CA MET A 134 13.26 -7.94 -7.43
C MET A 134 14.52 -8.11 -8.28
N ARG A 135 15.10 -9.32 -8.34
CA ARG A 135 16.20 -9.64 -9.26
C ARG A 135 15.69 -10.15 -10.60
N ASN A 136 16.39 -9.78 -11.65
CA ASN A 136 16.28 -10.36 -12.98
C ASN A 136 17.04 -11.70 -13.02
N ALA A 137 16.84 -12.47 -14.10
CA ALA A 137 17.51 -13.76 -14.29
C ALA A 137 19.05 -13.63 -14.39
N ASP A 138 19.54 -12.49 -14.88
CA ASP A 138 20.97 -12.15 -14.95
C ASP A 138 21.55 -11.66 -13.61
N GLY A 139 20.75 -11.62 -12.55
CA GLY A 139 21.14 -11.15 -11.22
C GLY A 139 21.06 -9.63 -11.00
N SER A 140 20.79 -8.84 -12.05
CA SER A 140 20.60 -7.39 -11.96
C SER A 140 19.28 -7.04 -11.24
N TRP A 141 19.20 -5.82 -10.69
CA TRP A 141 17.99 -5.36 -10.01
C TRP A 141 16.97 -4.81 -11.00
N LYS A 142 15.70 -5.22 -10.86
CA LYS A 142 14.57 -4.64 -11.60
C LYS A 142 14.39 -3.16 -11.28
N MET A 143 14.65 -2.80 -10.02
CA MET A 143 14.62 -1.44 -9.48
C MET A 143 15.68 -1.32 -8.37
N PRO A 144 16.34 -0.16 -8.21
CA PRO A 144 17.34 0.04 -7.18
C PRO A 144 16.82 -0.38 -5.79
N PRO A 145 17.50 -1.30 -5.09
CA PRO A 145 17.05 -1.76 -3.79
C PRO A 145 17.24 -0.68 -2.71
N PRO A 146 16.52 -0.78 -1.58
CA PRO A 146 16.78 0.08 -0.43
C PRO A 146 18.24 -0.07 0.06
N PRO A 147 18.87 1.02 0.55
CA PRO A 147 20.29 1.02 0.92
C PRO A 147 20.58 0.24 2.22
N TYR A 148 19.55 -0.05 3.01
CA TYR A 148 19.68 -0.87 4.22
C TYR A 148 19.65 -2.37 3.90
N PRO A 149 20.22 -3.22 4.77
CA PRO A 149 20.18 -4.67 4.60
C PRO A 149 18.75 -5.23 4.43
N PRO A 150 18.57 -6.37 3.73
CA PRO A 150 17.28 -7.01 3.62
C PRO A 150 16.64 -7.28 4.99
N ILE A 151 15.31 -7.18 5.06
CA ILE A 151 14.60 -7.33 6.32
C ILE A 151 14.53 -8.82 6.69
N HIS A 152 15.11 -9.14 7.84
CA HIS A 152 15.03 -10.46 8.48
C HIS A 152 14.54 -10.28 9.92
N THR A 153 13.49 -11.01 10.28
CA THR A 153 12.89 -10.97 11.63
C THR A 153 13.13 -12.30 12.35
N ALA A 154 13.13 -12.27 13.69
CA ALA A 154 13.48 -13.43 14.51
C ALA A 154 12.58 -14.66 14.26
N ALA A 155 11.32 -14.45 13.87
CA ALA A 155 10.35 -15.51 13.59
C ALA A 155 10.16 -15.81 12.09
N ALA A 156 11.06 -15.34 11.21
CA ALA A 156 10.96 -15.39 9.74
C ALA A 156 10.90 -16.79 9.08
N GLN A 157 10.69 -17.86 9.84
CA GLN A 157 10.60 -19.22 9.33
C GLN A 157 9.34 -19.48 8.49
N THR A 158 8.30 -18.64 8.56
CA THR A 158 6.96 -19.03 8.05
C THR A 158 6.38 -18.13 6.94
N GLN A 159 6.84 -16.88 6.74
CA GLN A 159 6.23 -15.97 5.75
C GLN A 159 7.29 -15.16 4.99
N ARG A 160 7.71 -15.67 3.82
CA ARG A 160 8.57 -14.94 2.86
C ARG A 160 7.73 -14.42 1.69
N LEU A 161 7.96 -13.18 1.27
CA LEU A 161 7.48 -12.71 -0.03
C LEU A 161 8.23 -13.42 -1.18
N PRO A 162 7.60 -13.59 -2.36
CA PRO A 162 6.28 -13.08 -2.75
C PRO A 162 5.13 -14.04 -2.44
N SER A 163 5.38 -15.30 -2.09
CA SER A 163 4.32 -16.32 -2.01
C SER A 163 3.63 -16.42 -0.65
N GLY A 164 4.34 -16.27 0.46
CA GLY A 164 3.77 -16.48 1.80
C GLY A 164 2.74 -15.43 2.21
N PHE A 165 2.95 -14.18 1.79
CA PHE A 165 2.02 -13.07 2.04
C PHE A 165 0.93 -12.92 0.98
N LEU A 166 1.17 -13.29 -0.28
CA LEU A 166 0.14 -13.21 -1.33
C LEU A 166 -0.76 -14.45 -1.41
N ARG A 167 -0.35 -15.62 -0.88
CA ARG A 167 -1.18 -16.82 -0.83
C ARG A 167 -2.07 -16.80 0.43
N ARG A 168 -3.34 -17.21 0.28
CA ARG A 168 -4.26 -17.43 1.42
C ARG A 168 -3.69 -18.51 2.33
N HIS A 169 -3.71 -18.29 3.65
CA HIS A 169 -4.08 -19.39 4.54
C HIS A 169 -5.58 -19.62 4.33
N GLN A 170 -5.93 -20.69 3.62
CA GLN A 170 -7.25 -21.28 3.83
C GLN A 170 -7.24 -21.77 5.26
N HIS A 171 -8.01 -21.14 6.16
CA HIS A 171 -8.28 -21.73 7.46
C HIS A 171 -8.85 -23.13 7.22
N ARG A 172 -8.07 -24.18 7.51
CA ARG A 172 -8.66 -25.46 7.91
C ARG A 172 -9.43 -25.16 9.20
N GLY A 173 -10.75 -25.22 9.14
CA GLY A 173 -11.58 -25.05 10.33
C GLY A 173 -11.20 -26.08 11.39
N PRO A 174 -11.25 -25.71 12.69
CA PRO A 174 -11.10 -26.71 13.73
C PRO A 174 -12.29 -27.67 13.66
N ALA A 175 -12.00 -28.97 13.74
CA ALA A 175 -13.02 -30.00 13.91
C ALA A 175 -13.83 -29.70 15.16
N ALA A 176 -15.15 -29.75 15.04
CA ALA A 176 -16.09 -29.44 16.12
C ALA A 176 -15.95 -30.46 17.25
N ALA A 177 -15.41 -30.03 18.39
CA ALA A 177 -15.53 -30.75 19.66
C ALA A 177 -16.65 -30.08 20.48
N ARG A 178 -17.66 -30.88 20.85
CA ARG A 178 -18.78 -30.47 21.73
C ARG A 178 -18.27 -30.28 23.17
N PRO A 179 -18.68 -29.22 23.90
CA PRO A 179 -18.38 -29.11 25.32
C PRO A 179 -19.45 -29.80 26.18
N ARG A 180 -18.99 -30.45 27.26
CA ARG A 180 -19.82 -30.94 28.38
C ARG A 180 -20.10 -29.79 29.36
N HIS A 181 -21.26 -29.85 30.01
CA HIS A 181 -21.79 -28.85 30.95
C HIS A 181 -21.00 -28.72 32.26
N GLY A 182 -20.90 -27.49 32.77
CA GLY A 182 -20.77 -27.19 34.20
C GLY A 182 -19.63 -26.25 34.60
N ALA A 183 -19.87 -24.93 34.67
CA ALA A 183 -19.12 -23.99 35.53
C ALA A 183 -19.88 -22.66 35.71
N LEU A 184 -19.74 -22.08 36.91
CA LEU A 184 -20.37 -20.90 37.55
C LEU A 184 -20.19 -19.55 36.80
N PRO A 185 -20.92 -18.47 37.16
CA PRO A 185 -21.08 -17.31 36.28
C PRO A 185 -19.82 -16.43 36.21
N ALA A 186 -19.45 -16.09 34.98
CA ALA A 186 -18.36 -15.18 34.66
C ALA A 186 -18.73 -13.71 34.92
N PRO A 187 -17.76 -12.83 35.24
CA PRO A 187 -18.00 -11.40 35.41
C PRO A 187 -18.54 -10.76 34.13
N ALA A 188 -19.36 -9.72 34.31
CA ALA A 188 -20.11 -9.00 33.29
C ALA A 188 -19.39 -8.86 31.94
N TRP A 189 -20.03 -9.40 30.91
CA TRP A 189 -19.65 -9.21 29.52
C TRP A 189 -19.65 -7.71 29.19
N ARG A 190 -18.46 -7.10 29.11
CA ARG A 190 -18.32 -5.91 28.28
C ARG A 190 -18.68 -6.33 26.84
N PRO A 191 -19.51 -5.58 26.10
CA PRO A 191 -19.75 -5.89 24.70
C PRO A 191 -18.38 -5.95 24.01
N ALA A 192 -18.12 -7.06 23.32
CA ALA A 192 -16.91 -7.21 22.53
C ALA A 192 -16.78 -5.98 21.64
N GLN A 193 -15.77 -5.16 21.91
CA GLN A 193 -15.42 -4.01 21.07
C GLN A 193 -15.37 -4.53 19.63
N PRO A 194 -16.11 -3.93 18.70
CA PRO A 194 -16.26 -4.48 17.38
C PRO A 194 -14.90 -4.57 16.71
N ASN A 195 -14.48 -5.78 16.36
CA ASN A 195 -13.17 -6.04 15.79
C ASN A 195 -12.90 -5.05 14.63
N PRO A 196 -11.90 -4.16 14.72
CA PRO A 196 -11.63 -3.14 13.70
C PRO A 196 -11.38 -3.76 12.31
N LEU A 197 -10.87 -5.00 12.25
CA LEU A 197 -10.75 -5.78 11.01
C LEU A 197 -12.11 -6.06 10.36
N ARG A 198 -13.15 -6.32 11.17
CA ARG A 198 -14.52 -6.60 10.67
C ARG A 198 -15.14 -5.31 10.14
N PHE A 199 -14.97 -4.18 10.82
CA PHE A 199 -15.42 -2.89 10.31
C PHE A 199 -14.71 -2.50 9.02
N LEU A 200 -13.39 -2.69 8.93
CA LEU A 200 -12.62 -2.46 7.72
C LEU A 200 -13.12 -3.29 6.54
N LEU A 201 -13.26 -4.60 6.73
CA LEU A 201 -13.76 -5.49 5.68
C LEU A 201 -15.18 -5.10 5.25
N ILE A 202 -16.02 -4.66 6.19
CA ILE A 202 -17.34 -4.13 5.90
C ILE A 202 -17.25 -2.83 5.08
N THR A 203 -16.39 -1.88 5.44
CA THR A 203 -16.21 -0.62 4.72
C THR A 203 -15.71 -0.84 3.30
N ILE A 204 -14.67 -1.67 3.12
CA ILE A 204 -14.17 -2.08 1.80
C ILE A 204 -15.28 -2.76 0.99
N SER A 205 -16.03 -3.70 1.61
CA SER A 205 -17.12 -4.41 0.94
C SER A 205 -18.33 -3.52 0.64
N ARG A 206 -18.62 -2.52 1.48
CA ARG A 206 -19.70 -1.54 1.27
C ARG A 206 -19.35 -0.57 0.15
N GLN A 207 -18.09 -0.13 0.07
CA GLN A 207 -17.62 0.68 -1.05
C GLN A 207 -17.76 -0.07 -2.38
N GLN A 208 -17.42 -1.36 -2.41
CA GLN A 208 -17.62 -2.22 -3.59
C GLN A 208 -19.10 -2.41 -3.97
N ARG A 209 -20.05 -2.13 -3.05
CA ARG A 209 -21.51 -2.24 -3.29
C ARG A 209 -22.21 -0.92 -3.63
N ARG A 210 -21.62 0.25 -3.35
CA ARG A 210 -22.32 1.56 -3.35
C ARG A 210 -22.30 2.35 -4.67
N SER A 211 -21.85 1.78 -5.78
CA SER A 211 -21.98 2.47 -7.10
C SER A 211 -23.14 1.88 -7.89
N ASP A 212 -24.21 2.65 -7.96
CA ASP A 212 -25.26 2.54 -8.97
C ASP A 212 -24.92 3.55 -10.09
N ASP A 213 -25.12 3.13 -11.34
CA ASP A 213 -24.92 3.89 -12.59
C ASP A 213 -23.51 4.41 -12.93
N VAL A 214 -22.52 3.51 -13.00
CA VAL A 214 -21.27 3.78 -13.73
C VAL A 214 -21.06 2.72 -14.81
N PRO A 215 -20.97 3.08 -16.11
CA PRO A 215 -20.75 2.12 -17.17
C PRO A 215 -19.45 1.32 -16.95
N VAL A 216 -19.49 0.03 -17.27
CA VAL A 216 -18.34 -0.87 -17.17
C VAL A 216 -17.21 -0.31 -18.02
N LEU A 217 -16.09 0.06 -17.38
CA LEU A 217 -14.90 0.49 -18.09
C LEU A 217 -14.37 -0.72 -18.87
N GLN A 218 -14.60 -0.75 -20.18
CA GLN A 218 -14.07 -1.78 -21.05
C GLN A 218 -12.57 -1.51 -21.29
N PRO A 219 -11.65 -2.35 -20.77
CA PRO A 219 -10.23 -2.19 -21.05
C PRO A 219 -9.93 -2.88 -22.38
N ARG A 220 -10.27 -2.19 -23.46
CA ARG A 220 -9.58 -2.28 -24.76
C ARG A 220 -9.06 -0.90 -25.18
N GLN A 221 -8.66 -0.08 -24.20
CA GLN A 221 -8.13 1.26 -24.44
C GLN A 221 -6.59 1.21 -24.52
N PRO A 222 -5.96 1.62 -25.64
CA PRO A 222 -4.51 1.83 -25.70
C PRO A 222 -4.17 3.00 -24.77
N GLY A 223 -3.68 2.71 -23.56
CA GLY A 223 -3.38 3.76 -22.58
C GLY A 223 -3.15 3.27 -21.14
N TRP A 224 -3.58 2.05 -20.80
CA TRP A 224 -3.23 1.44 -19.51
C TRP A 224 -1.76 1.08 -19.53
N LYS A 225 -0.93 1.93 -18.92
CA LYS A 225 0.47 1.59 -18.73
C LYS A 225 0.55 0.45 -17.72
N ARG A 226 0.88 -0.74 -18.21
CA ARG A 226 1.40 -1.80 -17.36
C ARG A 226 2.79 -1.37 -16.93
N LEU A 227 2.86 -0.55 -15.86
CA LEU A 227 4.11 -0.45 -15.14
C LEU A 227 4.24 -1.77 -14.39
N GLY A 228 4.81 -2.78 -15.03
CA GLY A 228 5.69 -3.65 -14.26
C GLY A 228 6.69 -2.73 -13.56
N ARG A 229 7.15 -3.09 -12.35
CA ARG A 229 8.00 -2.29 -11.46
C ARG A 229 9.10 -1.43 -12.13
N GLN A 230 9.52 -1.78 -13.34
CA GLN A 230 10.45 -1.06 -14.22
C GLN A 230 10.10 0.40 -14.56
N ALA A 231 8.83 0.83 -14.62
CA ALA A 231 8.51 2.14 -15.22
C ALA A 231 8.35 3.31 -14.22
N ALA A 232 8.30 3.07 -12.90
CA ALA A 232 8.13 4.13 -11.90
C ALA A 232 9.40 5.00 -11.71
N ALA A 233 10.59 4.48 -12.06
CA ALA A 233 11.87 5.19 -11.92
C ALA A 233 12.05 6.37 -12.89
N GLN A 234 11.27 6.45 -13.97
CA GLN A 234 11.45 7.53 -14.96
C GLN A 234 10.78 8.85 -14.56
N ALA A 235 9.87 8.86 -13.56
CA ALA A 235 9.18 10.06 -13.12
C ALA A 235 9.94 10.89 -12.05
N ASP A 236 10.93 10.29 -11.36
CA ASP A 236 11.68 10.95 -10.26
C ASP A 236 12.95 11.71 -10.71
N ARG A 237 13.17 11.90 -12.02
CA ARG A 237 14.18 12.85 -12.52
C ARG A 237 13.55 14.22 -12.73
N LEU A 238 13.39 15.00 -11.66
CA LEU A 238 13.37 16.46 -11.78
C LEU A 238 14.78 16.93 -12.18
N PRO A 239 14.93 17.78 -13.20
CA PRO A 239 16.22 18.38 -13.50
C PRO A 239 16.56 19.38 -12.39
N SER A 240 17.71 19.18 -11.76
CA SER A 240 18.35 20.16 -10.90
C SER A 240 18.56 21.44 -11.71
N GLY A 241 17.69 22.44 -11.54
CA GLY A 241 17.88 23.75 -12.12
C GLY A 241 19.10 24.42 -11.48
N GLN A 242 20.20 24.52 -12.23
CA GLN A 242 21.19 25.55 -11.99
C GLN A 242 20.56 26.88 -12.38
N GLN A 243 20.29 27.72 -11.39
CA GLN A 243 20.07 29.15 -11.62
C GLN A 243 21.42 29.77 -11.96
N GLU A 244 21.66 30.06 -13.23
CA GLU A 244 22.63 31.09 -13.60
C GLU A 244 21.99 32.46 -13.37
N LEU A 245 22.62 33.25 -12.50
CA LEU A 245 22.32 34.66 -12.28
C LEU A 245 22.77 35.46 -13.51
N PRO A 246 21.97 36.40 -14.06
CA PRO A 246 22.46 37.29 -15.11
C PRO A 246 23.40 38.35 -14.50
N GLY A 247 24.65 38.36 -14.96
CA GLY A 247 25.62 39.42 -14.71
C GLY A 247 25.22 40.76 -15.35
N PRO A 248 25.85 41.87 -14.94
CA PRO A 248 25.33 43.20 -15.18
C PRO A 248 25.47 43.67 -16.63
N LEU A 249 24.48 44.48 -17.04
CA LEU A 249 24.40 45.19 -18.30
C LEU A 249 25.61 46.11 -18.53
N VAL A 250 26.21 46.01 -19.72
CA VAL A 250 27.20 46.97 -20.23
C VAL A 250 26.65 47.55 -21.55
N PRO A 251 26.67 48.88 -21.75
CA PRO A 251 25.90 49.54 -22.80
C PRO A 251 26.62 49.50 -24.15
N PHE A 252 25.89 49.23 -25.23
CA PHE A 252 26.33 49.45 -26.60
C PHE A 252 26.03 50.90 -27.00
N THR A 253 27.09 51.66 -27.31
CA THR A 253 27.01 52.90 -28.09
C THR A 253 27.10 52.61 -29.59
N PRO A 254 26.50 53.45 -30.45
CA PRO A 254 26.34 53.20 -31.88
C PRO A 254 27.41 53.94 -32.72
N PHE A 255 27.77 53.42 -33.90
CA PHE A 255 27.80 54.15 -35.19
C PHE A 255 28.50 53.37 -36.32
N GLN A 256 27.86 53.41 -37.50
CA GLN A 256 28.38 53.69 -38.86
C GLN A 256 29.63 52.93 -39.37
N ARG A 257 29.67 52.35 -40.57
CA ARG A 257 29.05 52.66 -41.88
C ARG A 257 28.93 51.37 -42.69
#